data_AF-A0A3M2AB96-F1
#
_entry.id   AF-A0A3M2AB96-F1
#
_cell.length_a   1.000
_cell.length_b   1.000
_cell.length_c   1.000
_cell.angle_alpha   90.00
_cell.angle_beta   90.00
_cell.angle_gamma   90.00
#
_symmetry.space_group_name_H-M   'P 1'
#
loop_
_entity.id
_entity.type
_entity.pdbx_description
1 polymer ?
#
loop_
_entity_poly.entity_id
_entity_poly.type
_entity_poly.pdbx_seq_one_letter_code
_entity_poly.pdbx_strand_id
1 'polypeptide(L)' 'MIQKRVREFLGKLFYQKKVPHSLLFYGKEGVGKKDIAFEFAKSLLCLKEVYPPCGECPSCKHMDHFTKAKP' A
#
# COMPACT_ATOMS: atom_id res chain seq x y z
N MET A 1 12.52 -7.42 -7.53
CA MET A 1 11.55 -6.47 -6.93
C MET A 1 12.05 -5.04 -7.16
N ILE A 2 11.45 -4.31 -8.10
CA ILE A 2 12.06 -3.14 -8.79
C ILE A 2 11.99 -1.81 -8.00
N GLN A 3 11.26 -1.71 -6.87
CA GLN A 3 11.02 -0.44 -6.17
C GLN A 3 11.38 -0.45 -4.66
N LYS A 4 12.58 -0.92 -4.29
CA LYS A 4 13.04 -1.01 -2.89
C LYS A 4 12.98 0.34 -2.16
N ARG A 5 13.46 1.42 -2.79
CA ARG A 5 13.50 2.77 -2.21
C ARG A 5 12.11 3.31 -1.86
N VAL A 6 11.12 3.10 -2.73
CA VAL A 6 9.75 3.56 -2.49
C VAL A 6 9.14 2.81 -1.31
N ARG A 7 9.33 1.49 -1.23
CA ARG A 7 8.83 0.68 -0.11
C ARG A 7 9.43 1.10 1.23
N GLU A 8 10.73 1.39 1.28
CA GLU A 8 11.40 1.89 2.48
C GLU A 8 10.87 3.25 2.90
N PHE A 9 10.66 4.17 1.94
CA PHE A 9 10.08 5.49 2.22
C PHE A 9 8.67 5.39 2.79
N LEU A 10 7.79 4.61 2.16
CA LEU A 10 6.42 4.40 2.62
C LEU A 10 6.39 3.71 4.00
N GLY A 11 7.26 2.73 4.23
CA GLY A 11 7.40 2.09 5.54
C GLY A 11 7.79 3.10 6.63
N LYS A 12 8.71 4.02 6.34
CA LYS A 12 9.05 5.10 7.28
C LYS A 12 7.85 6.00 7.60
N LEU A 13 7.08 6.43 6.59
CA LEU A 13 5.87 7.24 6.81
C LEU A 13 4.85 6.51 7.69
N PHE A 14 4.66 5.21 7.43
CA PHE A 14 3.75 4.35 8.17
C PHE A 14 4.12 4.24 9.65
N TYR A 15 5.35 3.77 9.94
CA TYR A 15 5.80 3.56 11.32
C TYR A 15 5.94 4.86 12.10
N GLN A 16 6.23 5.98 11.43
CA GLN A 16 6.27 7.30 12.07
C GLN A 16 4.88 7.91 12.27
N LYS A 17 3.80 7.29 11.76
CA LYS A 17 2.44 7.86 11.72
C LYS A 17 2.39 9.26 11.08
N LYS A 18 3.25 9.51 10.09
CA LYS A 18 3.39 10.79 9.37
C LYS A 18 2.90 10.67 7.93
N VAL A 19 1.74 10.07 7.75
CA VAL A 19 1.14 9.91 6.41
C VAL A 19 0.50 11.25 6.01
N PRO A 20 0.93 11.89 4.91
CA PRO A 20 0.32 13.12 4.44
C PRO A 20 -1.10 12.86 3.92
N HIS A 21 -1.92 13.92 3.84
CA HIS A 21 -3.30 13.82 3.33
C HIS A 21 -3.40 13.24 1.91
N SER A 22 -2.36 13.43 1.09
CA SER A 22 -2.32 12.94 -0.29
C SER A 22 -0.92 12.50 -0.69
N LEU A 23 -0.84 11.44 -1.49
CA LEU A 23 0.38 10.94 -2.12
C LEU A 23 0.14 10.76 -3.62
N LEU A 24 1.08 11.25 -4.45
CA LEU A 24 1.05 11.06 -5.90
C LEU A 24 2.04 9.97 -6.32
N PHE A 25 1.54 8.87 -6.87
CA PHE A 25 2.35 7.80 -7.43
C PHE A 25 2.52 8.00 -8.94
N TYR A 26 3.72 8.41 -9.36
CA TYR A 26 4.03 8.75 -10.75
C TYR A 26 5.18 7.91 -11.31
N GLY A 27 5.15 7.66 -12.62
CA GLY A 27 6.17 6.90 -13.34
C GLY A 27 5.63 6.21 -14.58
N LYS A 28 6.54 5.61 -15.36
CA LYS A 28 6.23 4.89 -16.61
C LYS A 28 5.11 3.87 -16.42
N GLU A 29 4.34 3.62 -17.47
CA GLU A 29 3.34 2.55 -17.49
C GLU A 29 3.98 1.18 -17.24
N GLY A 30 3.25 0.29 -16.57
CA GLY A 30 3.74 -1.06 -16.21
C GLY A 30 4.72 -1.12 -15.02
N VAL A 31 5.12 0.00 -14.41
CA VAL A 31 6.10 0.01 -13.29
C VAL A 31 5.55 -0.50 -11.95
N GLY A 32 4.26 -0.84 -11.86
CA GLY A 32 3.61 -1.29 -10.61
C GLY A 32 3.19 -0.15 -9.65
N LYS A 33 3.03 1.08 -10.17
CA LYS A 33 2.63 2.25 -9.37
C LYS A 33 1.26 2.12 -8.70
N LYS A 34 0.30 1.45 -9.36
CA LYS A 34 -1.03 1.16 -8.79
C LYS A 34 -0.91 0.13 -7.67
N ASP A 35 -0.15 -0.94 -7.90
CA ASP A 35 -0.01 -2.05 -6.96
C ASP A 35 0.59 -1.57 -5.63
N ILE A 36 1.66 -0.78 -5.68
CA ILE A 36 2.29 -0.25 -4.46
C ILE A 36 1.38 0.76 -3.73
N ALA A 37 0.58 1.55 -4.46
CA ALA A 37 -0.38 2.46 -3.87
C ALA A 37 -1.48 1.70 -3.10
N PHE A 38 -2.01 0.62 -3.69
CA PHE A 38 -3.00 -0.24 -3.05
C PHE A 38 -2.41 -1.04 -1.89
N GLU A 39 -1.20 -1.58 -2.02
CA GLU A 39 -0.48 -2.28 -0.93
C GLU A 39 -0.28 -1.35 0.28
N PHE A 40 0.09 -0.10 0.04
CA PHE A 40 0.23 0.90 1.10
C PHE A 40 -1.12 1.26 1.72
N ALA A 41 -2.15 1.54 0.91
CA ALA A 41 -3.50 1.79 1.41
C ALA A 41 -4.05 0.62 2.26
N LYS A 42 -3.78 -0.61 1.83
CA LYS A 42 -4.10 -1.83 2.57
C LYS A 42 -3.40 -1.92 3.92
N SER A 43 -2.19 -1.38 4.02
CA SER A 43 -1.45 -1.32 5.28
C SER A 43 -2.06 -0.30 6.23
N LEU A 44 -2.48 0.88 5.72
CA LEU A 44 -3.15 1.91 6.52
C LEU A 44 -4.47 1.44 7.13
N LEU A 45 -5.19 0.56 6.43
CA LEU A 45 -6.45 -0.02 6.91
C LEU A 45 -6.26 -1.37 7.61
N CYS A 46 -5.03 -1.88 7.73
CA CYS A 46 -4.74 -3.16 8.33
C CYS A 46 -4.99 -3.12 9.84
N LEU A 47 -5.83 -4.02 10.35
CA LEU A 47 -6.14 -4.10 11.79
C LEU A 47 -4.95 -4.52 12.66
N LYS A 48 -3.91 -5.10 12.04
CA LYS A 48 -2.66 -5.43 12.73
C LYS A 48 -1.65 -4.28 12.77
N GLU A 49 -1.96 -3.15 12.15
CA GLU A 49 -1.09 -1.96 12.08
C GLU A 49 0.35 -2.28 11.62
N VAL A 50 0.49 -3.11 10.59
CA VAL A 50 1.78 -3.52 10.01
C VAL A 50 1.94 -3.08 8.57
N TYR A 51 3.17 -2.81 8.19
CA TYR A 51 3.60 -2.59 6.81
C TYR A 51 4.80 -3.50 6.47
N PRO A 52 4.73 -4.36 5.44
CA PRO A 52 3.60 -4.59 4.52
C PRO A 52 2.33 -5.14 5.23
N PRO A 53 1.15 -5.11 4.56
CA PRO A 53 -0.11 -5.46 5.21
C PRO A 53 -0.15 -6.96 5.53
N CYS A 54 -0.81 -7.36 6.63
CA CYS A 54 -0.79 -8.76 7.08
C CYS A 54 -1.50 -9.75 6.13
N GLY A 55 -2.41 -9.27 5.29
CA GLY A 55 -3.12 -10.10 4.31
C GLY A 55 -4.24 -10.99 4.88
N GLU A 56 -4.31 -11.19 6.20
CA GLU A 56 -5.24 -12.16 6.80
C GLU A 56 -6.39 -11.55 7.61
N CYS A 57 -6.26 -10.30 8.05
CA CYS A 57 -7.32 -9.64 8.82
C CYS A 57 -8.56 -9.32 7.94
N PRO A 58 -9.77 -9.18 8.53
CA PRO A 58 -10.99 -8.88 7.77
C PRO A 58 -10.87 -7.66 6.84
N SER A 59 -10.22 -6.58 7.30
CA SER A 59 -9.98 -5.39 6.47
C SER A 59 -9.08 -5.68 5.26
N CYS A 60 -7.98 -6.44 5.47
CA CYS A 60 -7.11 -6.87 4.38
C CYS A 60 -7.86 -7.75 3.36
N LYS A 61 -8.66 -8.71 3.82
CA LYS A 61 -9.45 -9.58 2.93
C LYS A 61 -10.48 -8.77 2.14
N HIS A 62 -11.16 -7.83 2.79
CA HIS A 62 -12.14 -6.96 2.12
C HIS A 62 -11.49 -6.11 1.01
N MET A 63 -10.30 -5.56 1.30
CA MET A 63 -9.53 -4.81 0.30
C MET A 63 -9.07 -5.64 -0.90
N ASP A 64 -8.79 -6.94 -0.72
CA ASP A 64 -8.43 -7.81 -1.84
C ASP A 64 -9.59 -8.02 -2.83
N HIS A 65 -10.84 -7.95 -2.36
CA HIS A 65 -12.00 -7.95 -3.24
C HIS A 65 -12.13 -6.62 -4.00
N PHE A 66 -11.79 -5.49 -3.36
CA PHE A 66 -11.82 -4.18 -4.00
C PHE A 66 -10.78 -4.03 -5.12
N THR A 67 -9.56 -4.56 -4.92
CA THR A 67 -8.48 -4.45 -5.90
C THR A 67 -8.63 -5.38 -7.11
N LYS A 68 -9.29 -6.53 -6.94
CA LYS A 68 -9.59 -7.49 -8.03
C LYS A 68 -10.75 -7.05 -8.94
N ALA A 69 -11.57 -6.10 -8.51
CA ALA A 69 -12.80 -5.72 -9.18
C ALA A 69 -12.63 -4.64 -10.27
N LYS A 70 -11.41 -4.20 -10.58
CA LYS A 70 -11.17 -3.17 -11.59
C LYS A 70 -10.40 -3.73 -12.78
N PRO A 71 -11.04 -3.96 -13.95
CA PRO A 71 -10.31 -4.14 -15.21
C PRO A 71 -9.47 -2.89 -15.56
#